data_AF-A0A6N8VXM7-F1
#
_entry.id   AF-A0A6N8VXM7-F1
#
_cell.length_a   1.000
_cell.length_b   1.000
_cell.length_c   1.000
_cell.angle_alpha   90.00
_cell.angle_beta   90.00
_cell.angle_gamma   90.00
#
_symmetry.space_group_name_H-M   'P 1'
#
loop_
_entity.id
_entity.type
_entity.pdbx_description
1 polymer ?
#
loop_
_entity_poly.entity_id
_entity_poly.type
_entity_poly.pdbx_seq_one_letter_code
_entity_poly.pdbx_strand_id
1 'polypeptide(L)'
;MPKIRPPFPAQQGVFSEPSNVNNTETYANVPLIVQHGDAWYRQFGTESDPGTKMFSISGALERPGILEVPFGMGMDELLLGCGGGPPDGHTPKGIQPGGPLGGLLPASDLGLKLERPPFTERGVLLGSGGLILFDERASAVDLTKYFSEFCEDESCGRCTTCHGGSQRLVEVLERIMHGDGRLEDLDRIGAIDKTLQNANCLHGQFTPYAVRGLVNYFREELDTHIDEKRDPARVAPGLTRYLIADPSDPRLEEAAALCPTACIARAPVETDDDPEEGEDGGGQAAALGDWLIDQPRCIHCDVCREVAPEAIRVEDRFLTTLSVV
;
A
#
# COMPACT_ATOMS: atom_id res chain seq x y z
N MET A 1 3.87 26.34 -2.07
CA MET A 1 4.69 25.48 -2.97
C MET A 1 6.18 25.60 -2.65
N PRO A 2 6.98 24.52 -2.74
CA PRO A 2 8.40 24.52 -2.43
C PRO A 2 9.20 25.45 -3.36
N LYS A 3 10.11 26.28 -2.82
CA LYS A 3 11.01 27.14 -3.62
C LYS A 3 12.16 26.33 -4.23
N ILE A 4 12.63 26.73 -5.42
CA ILE A 4 13.85 26.17 -6.02
C ILE A 4 15.04 26.62 -5.16
N ARG A 5 16.01 25.71 -4.97
CA ARG A 5 17.27 26.00 -4.29
C ARG A 5 18.38 26.09 -5.35
N PRO A 6 19.32 27.05 -5.27
CA PRO A 6 19.45 28.15 -4.28
C PRO A 6 18.47 29.34 -4.49
N PRO A 7 18.29 30.23 -3.47
CA PRO A 7 18.93 30.21 -2.15
C PRO A 7 18.37 29.14 -1.21
N PHE A 8 19.20 28.63 -0.29
CA PHE A 8 18.72 27.74 0.76
C PHE A 8 18.08 28.56 1.90
N PRO A 9 17.16 27.97 2.69
CA PRO A 9 16.46 28.69 3.76
C PRO A 9 17.38 29.34 4.79
N ALA A 10 18.54 28.73 5.05
CA ALA A 10 19.54 29.23 5.99
C ALA A 10 20.14 30.58 5.58
N GLN A 11 20.12 30.93 4.29
CA GLN A 11 20.54 32.24 3.77
C GLN A 11 19.33 33.16 3.58
N GLN A 12 18.25 32.64 3.00
CA GLN A 12 17.06 33.42 2.67
C GLN A 12 15.81 32.53 2.62
N GLY A 13 15.05 32.46 3.70
CA GLY A 13 13.85 31.63 3.82
C GLY A 13 12.58 32.46 4.04
N VAL A 14 12.02 32.40 5.26
CA VAL A 14 10.77 33.08 5.62
C VAL A 14 11.00 34.60 5.66
N PHE A 15 10.10 35.36 5.03
CA PHE A 15 10.20 36.83 4.90
C PHE A 15 11.52 37.34 4.31
N SER A 16 12.19 36.50 3.52
CA SER A 16 13.52 36.78 2.96
C SER A 16 14.63 36.92 4.02
N GLU A 17 14.41 36.38 5.21
CA GLU A 17 15.39 36.33 6.31
C GLU A 17 15.98 34.92 6.45
N PRO A 18 17.19 34.79 7.01
CA PRO A 18 17.76 33.50 7.41
C PRO A 18 16.80 32.72 8.33
N SER A 19 16.46 31.49 7.95
CA SER A 19 15.56 30.64 8.75
C SER A 19 15.94 29.17 8.65
N ASN A 20 15.60 28.41 9.68
CA ASN A 20 15.82 26.96 9.73
C ASN A 20 14.53 26.26 10.16
N VAL A 21 14.25 25.10 9.57
CA VAL A 21 13.07 24.29 9.85
C VAL A 21 13.56 22.96 10.41
N ASN A 22 13.12 22.64 11.63
CA ASN A 22 13.42 21.36 12.27
C ASN A 22 12.12 20.66 12.66
N ASN A 23 12.17 19.34 12.74
CA ASN A 23 11.06 18.54 13.20
C ASN A 23 10.83 18.78 14.71
N THR A 24 9.57 18.69 15.14
CA THR A 24 9.19 18.79 16.56
C THR A 24 9.92 17.78 17.44
N GLU A 25 10.11 16.54 16.97
CA GLU A 25 10.89 15.49 17.66
C GLU A 25 12.33 15.96 17.93
N THR A 26 12.95 16.62 16.94
CA THR A 26 14.29 17.20 17.11
C THR A 26 14.30 18.26 18.20
N TYR A 27 13.34 19.21 18.18
CA TYR A 27 13.27 20.24 19.21
C TYR A 27 12.86 19.72 20.58
N ALA A 28 12.12 18.63 20.67
CA ALA A 28 11.80 17.98 21.94
C ALA A 28 13.04 17.38 22.62
N ASN A 29 13.99 16.87 21.82
CA ASN A 29 15.24 16.30 22.33
C ASN A 29 16.27 17.36 22.77
N VAL A 30 16.31 18.52 22.11
CA VAL A 30 17.33 19.56 22.36
C VAL A 30 17.41 20.02 23.83
N PRO A 31 16.31 20.36 24.54
CA PRO A 31 16.39 20.76 25.94
C PRO A 31 17.01 19.70 26.85
N LEU A 32 16.68 18.43 26.63
CA LEU A 32 17.22 17.31 27.40
C LEU A 32 18.73 17.14 27.16
N ILE A 33 19.16 17.26 25.91
CA ILE A 33 20.59 17.23 25.55
C ILE A 33 21.35 18.38 26.22
N VAL A 34 20.80 19.60 26.19
CA VAL A 34 21.43 20.77 26.84
C VAL A 34 21.49 20.60 28.36
N GLN A 35 20.47 20.01 28.97
CA GLN A 35 20.39 19.81 30.41
C GLN A 35 21.34 18.72 30.92
N HIS A 36 21.46 17.60 30.19
CA HIS A 36 22.22 16.42 30.63
C HIS A 36 23.58 16.25 29.97
N GLY A 37 23.88 17.04 28.93
CA GLY A 37 25.07 16.91 28.11
C GLY A 37 24.89 15.92 26.96
N ASP A 38 25.72 16.04 25.93
CA ASP A 38 25.68 15.17 24.76
C ASP A 38 26.05 13.71 25.09
N ALA A 39 27.00 13.50 26.00
CA ALA A 39 27.40 12.16 26.45
C ALA A 39 26.22 11.35 27.02
N TRP A 40 25.26 12.00 27.70
CA TRP A 40 24.04 11.37 28.18
C TRP A 40 23.15 10.90 27.02
N TYR A 41 22.96 11.73 25.98
CA TYR A 41 22.11 11.38 24.85
C TYR A 41 22.73 10.24 24.02
N ARG A 42 24.06 10.26 23.87
CA ARG A 42 24.84 9.25 23.14
C ARG A 42 24.99 7.91 23.87
N GLN A 43 24.51 7.79 25.11
CA GLN A 43 24.44 6.49 25.80
C GLN A 43 23.34 5.58 25.18
N PHE A 44 22.40 6.18 24.45
CA PHE A 44 21.37 5.51 23.68
C PHE A 44 21.73 5.54 22.19
N GLY A 45 21.15 4.62 21.43
CA GLY A 45 21.36 4.56 19.98
C GLY A 45 22.68 3.88 19.62
N THR A 46 23.12 4.12 18.38
CA THR A 46 24.40 3.62 17.87
C THR A 46 25.37 4.77 17.64
N GLU A 47 26.60 4.45 17.25
CA GLU A 47 27.61 5.46 16.95
C GLU A 47 27.19 6.38 15.79
N SER A 48 26.57 5.80 14.75
CA SER A 48 26.05 6.52 13.59
C SER A 48 24.73 7.23 13.86
N ASP A 49 23.91 6.70 14.77
CA ASP A 49 22.58 7.18 15.10
C ASP A 49 22.39 7.29 16.62
N PRO A 50 22.95 8.33 17.29
CA PRO A 50 22.84 8.46 18.72
C PRO A 50 21.43 8.91 19.14
N GLY A 51 21.01 8.43 20.31
CA GLY A 51 19.75 8.80 20.95
C GLY A 51 18.59 7.83 20.72
N THR A 52 17.40 8.33 21.01
CA THR A 52 16.13 7.61 20.85
C THR A 52 15.33 8.18 19.69
N LYS A 53 14.37 7.38 19.22
CA LYS A 53 13.42 7.76 18.19
C LYS A 53 12.03 7.25 18.55
N MET A 54 11.02 8.07 18.30
CA MET A 54 9.63 7.64 18.31
C MET A 54 9.32 6.94 16.98
N PHE A 55 8.94 5.66 17.05
CA PHE A 55 8.43 4.88 15.94
C PHE A 55 6.91 4.70 16.08
N SER A 56 6.19 4.95 14.99
CA SER A 56 4.76 4.67 14.88
C SER A 56 4.59 3.37 14.11
N ILE A 57 4.14 2.32 14.80
CA ILE A 57 3.94 0.99 14.23
C ILE A 57 2.45 0.73 13.97
N SER A 58 2.13 0.19 12.80
CA SER A 58 0.75 -0.07 12.37
C SER A 58 0.68 -1.22 11.35
N GLY A 59 -0.51 -1.49 10.81
CA GLY A 59 -0.76 -2.58 9.86
C GLY A 59 -1.17 -3.87 10.56
N ALA A 60 -0.69 -5.01 10.06
CA ALA A 60 -0.91 -6.34 10.61
C ALA A 60 -0.16 -6.51 11.94
N LEU A 61 -0.64 -5.86 12.99
CA LEU A 61 -0.10 -5.90 14.34
C LEU A 61 -1.22 -6.09 15.35
N GLU A 62 -1.03 -6.97 16.33
CA GLU A 62 -1.93 -7.12 17.50
C GLU A 62 -1.97 -5.85 18.37
N ARG A 63 -0.85 -5.12 18.45
CA ARG A 63 -0.67 -3.95 19.31
C ARG A 63 -0.04 -2.78 18.53
N PRO A 64 -0.77 -2.14 17.60
CA PRO A 64 -0.30 -0.95 16.93
C PRO A 64 -0.17 0.22 17.92
N GLY A 65 0.72 1.17 17.64
CA GLY A 65 0.93 2.30 18.54
C GLY A 65 2.22 3.06 18.26
N ILE A 66 2.62 3.89 19.23
CA ILE A 66 3.85 4.69 19.17
C ILE A 66 4.75 4.25 20.32
N LEU A 67 6.00 3.93 20.00
CA LEU A 67 7.02 3.56 20.98
C LEU A 67 8.26 4.42 20.79
N GLU A 68 8.82 4.93 21.88
CA GLU A 68 10.14 5.54 21.89
C GLU A 68 11.18 4.47 22.23
N VAL A 69 12.12 4.25 21.31
CA VAL A 69 13.17 3.23 21.46
C VAL A 69 14.53 3.80 21.06
N PRO A 70 15.65 3.28 21.58
CA PRO A 70 16.96 3.64 21.07
C PRO A 70 17.12 3.20 19.61
N PHE A 71 17.82 3.99 18.80
CA PHE A 71 18.31 3.52 17.49
C PHE A 71 19.16 2.24 17.67
N GLY A 72 19.18 1.38 16.66
CA GLY A 72 19.88 0.08 16.72
C GLY A 72 19.06 -1.07 17.31
N MET A 73 17.86 -0.81 17.84
CA MET A 73 16.90 -1.87 18.17
C MET A 73 16.56 -2.69 16.90
N GLY A 74 16.32 -3.99 17.06
CA GLY A 74 15.87 -4.84 15.94
C GLY A 74 14.46 -4.46 15.49
N MET A 75 14.22 -4.42 14.17
CA MET A 75 12.87 -4.17 13.65
C MET A 75 11.91 -5.32 13.99
N ASP A 76 12.41 -6.55 14.07
CA ASP A 76 11.71 -7.74 14.59
C ASP A 76 11.32 -7.59 16.06
N GLU A 77 12.23 -7.11 16.90
CA GLU A 77 11.99 -6.86 18.32
C GLU A 77 10.86 -5.83 18.50
N LEU A 78 10.87 -4.77 17.70
CA LEU A 78 9.83 -3.73 17.73
C LEU A 78 8.49 -4.23 17.18
N LEU A 79 8.46 -4.81 15.98
CA LEU A 79 7.22 -5.17 15.30
C LEU A 79 6.61 -6.47 15.82
N LEU A 80 7.42 -7.53 15.97
CA LEU A 80 6.94 -8.83 16.44
C LEU A 80 6.91 -8.91 17.96
N GLY A 81 7.92 -8.36 18.65
CA GLY A 81 7.98 -8.33 20.11
C GLY A 81 6.99 -7.34 20.71
N CYS A 82 7.22 -6.05 20.53
CA CYS A 82 6.36 -5.01 21.10
C CYS A 82 4.98 -4.99 20.43
N GLY A 83 4.95 -4.92 19.09
CA GLY A 83 3.73 -4.86 18.29
C GLY A 83 2.92 -6.16 18.23
N GLY A 84 3.51 -7.30 18.63
CA GLY A 84 2.82 -8.59 18.71
C GLY A 84 2.70 -9.35 17.39
N GLY A 85 3.21 -8.81 16.29
CA GLY A 85 3.16 -9.43 14.96
C GLY A 85 1.74 -9.55 14.40
N PRO A 86 1.58 -10.23 13.25
CA PRO A 86 0.29 -10.34 12.58
C PRO A 86 -0.77 -11.06 13.43
N PRO A 87 -2.02 -10.56 13.42
CA PRO A 87 -3.12 -11.22 14.10
C PRO A 87 -3.35 -12.65 13.61
N ASP A 88 -3.96 -13.49 14.45
CA ASP A 88 -4.34 -14.88 14.13
C ASP A 88 -3.18 -15.79 13.67
N GLY A 89 -1.93 -15.36 13.91
CA GLY A 89 -0.74 -16.12 13.52
C GLY A 89 -0.43 -16.06 12.02
N HIS A 90 -0.95 -15.05 11.31
CA HIS A 90 -0.60 -14.79 9.93
C HIS A 90 0.91 -14.55 9.75
N THR A 91 1.41 -14.83 8.56
CA THR A 91 2.83 -14.73 8.19
C THR A 91 3.18 -13.32 7.71
N PRO A 92 4.17 -12.66 8.32
CA PRO A 92 4.68 -11.39 7.78
C PRO A 92 5.10 -11.53 6.30
N LYS A 93 4.57 -10.66 5.43
CA LYS A 93 4.95 -10.57 4.01
C LYS A 93 6.01 -9.48 3.81
N GLY A 94 5.83 -8.33 4.44
CA GLY A 94 6.76 -7.22 4.28
C GLY A 94 6.49 -6.02 5.19
N ILE A 95 7.32 -5.00 5.02
CA ILE A 95 7.33 -3.79 5.83
C ILE A 95 7.39 -2.57 4.91
N GLN A 96 6.61 -1.56 5.25
CA GLN A 96 6.65 -0.24 4.65
C GLN A 96 7.29 0.71 5.67
N PRO A 97 8.57 1.07 5.51
CA PRO A 97 9.23 2.03 6.39
C PRO A 97 9.08 3.48 5.92
N GLY A 98 9.12 4.43 6.86
CA GLY A 98 9.25 5.85 6.55
C GLY A 98 8.01 6.53 5.96
N GLY A 99 6.84 5.89 6.00
CA GLY A 99 5.60 6.40 5.42
C GLY A 99 5.57 6.30 3.88
N PRO A 100 4.61 6.94 3.19
CA PRO A 100 4.34 6.69 1.76
C PRO A 100 5.53 6.84 0.80
N LEU A 101 6.55 7.62 1.18
CA LEU A 101 7.75 7.88 0.41
C LEU A 101 8.93 6.96 0.74
N GLY A 102 8.80 6.06 1.72
CA GLY A 102 9.94 5.31 2.22
C GLY A 102 10.19 3.96 1.55
N GLY A 103 9.25 3.44 0.77
CA GLY A 103 9.43 2.22 0.00
C GLY A 103 8.85 0.96 0.66
N LEU A 104 9.27 -0.21 0.18
CA LEU A 104 8.86 -1.52 0.69
C LEU A 104 10.08 -2.40 0.93
N LEU A 105 10.00 -3.24 1.96
CA LEU A 105 10.97 -4.27 2.30
C LEU A 105 10.26 -5.63 2.45
N PRO A 106 10.90 -6.74 2.04
CA PRO A 106 10.39 -8.09 2.30
C PRO A 106 10.53 -8.46 3.78
N ALA A 107 9.72 -9.39 4.26
CA ALA A 107 9.81 -9.89 5.64
C ALA A 107 11.18 -10.51 5.99
N SER A 108 11.97 -10.95 5.00
CA SER A 108 13.35 -11.39 5.21
C SER A 108 14.26 -10.31 5.81
N ASP A 109 13.87 -9.04 5.69
CA ASP A 109 14.60 -7.90 6.23
C ASP A 109 14.13 -7.46 7.62
N LEU A 110 13.24 -8.21 8.29
CA LEU A 110 12.81 -7.92 9.67
C LEU A 110 13.97 -7.86 10.67
N GLY A 111 15.08 -8.55 10.39
CA GLY A 111 16.28 -8.51 11.22
C GLY A 111 17.09 -7.22 11.12
N LEU A 112 16.73 -6.29 10.23
CA LEU A 112 17.44 -5.01 10.10
C LEU A 112 17.35 -4.21 11.40
N LYS A 113 18.46 -3.56 11.74
CA LYS A 113 18.51 -2.61 12.84
C LYS A 113 17.85 -1.31 12.43
N LEU A 114 17.06 -0.73 13.33
CA LEU A 114 16.41 0.56 13.17
C LEU A 114 17.47 1.67 13.23
N GLU A 115 18.16 1.86 12.12
CA GLU A 115 19.24 2.81 11.86
C GLU A 115 19.14 3.29 10.42
N ARG A 116 19.70 4.46 10.09
CA ARG A 116 19.57 5.01 8.72
C ARG A 116 20.38 4.23 7.65
N PRO A 117 21.63 3.79 7.91
CA PRO A 117 22.44 3.14 6.88
C PRO A 117 21.84 1.85 6.32
N PRO A 118 21.38 0.87 7.13
CA PRO A 118 20.84 -0.39 6.61
C PRO A 118 19.64 -0.20 5.67
N PHE A 119 18.75 0.75 5.98
CA PHE A 119 17.61 1.07 5.12
C PHE A 119 18.05 1.73 3.82
N THR A 120 19.01 2.67 3.89
CA THR A 120 19.53 3.36 2.70
C THR A 120 20.23 2.39 1.75
N GLU A 121 20.97 1.41 2.27
CA GLU A 121 21.61 0.34 1.49
C GLU A 121 20.61 -0.57 0.77
N ARG A 122 19.41 -0.72 1.34
CA ARG A 122 18.26 -1.40 0.71
C ARG A 122 17.45 -0.47 -0.20
N GLY A 123 17.91 0.77 -0.42
CA GLY A 123 17.22 1.70 -1.31
C GLY A 123 15.86 2.19 -0.79
N VAL A 124 15.63 2.08 0.52
CA VAL A 124 14.42 2.56 1.22
C VAL A 124 14.78 3.65 2.24
N LEU A 125 13.78 4.35 2.77
CA LEU A 125 13.97 5.39 3.79
C LEU A 125 13.31 4.97 5.09
N LEU A 126 14.06 5.03 6.20
CA LEU A 126 13.49 4.94 7.54
C LEU A 126 12.59 6.15 7.87
N GLY A 127 12.88 7.29 7.23
CA GLY A 127 12.03 8.49 7.22
C GLY A 127 11.67 9.00 8.61
N SER A 128 10.37 9.26 8.82
CA SER A 128 9.80 9.78 10.06
C SER A 128 9.67 8.75 11.17
N GLY A 129 10.00 7.47 10.95
CA GLY A 129 9.80 6.39 11.92
C GLY A 129 8.42 5.72 11.85
N GLY A 130 7.63 5.96 10.80
CA GLY A 130 6.45 5.14 10.52
C GLY A 130 6.88 3.76 10.00
N LEU A 131 6.34 2.69 10.57
CA LEU A 131 6.55 1.31 10.10
C LEU A 131 5.18 0.63 9.98
N ILE A 132 4.87 0.12 8.79
CA ILE A 132 3.64 -0.64 8.56
C ILE A 132 4.04 -2.07 8.24
N LEU A 133 3.65 -3.02 9.10
CA LEU A 133 3.78 -4.45 8.83
C LEU A 133 2.58 -4.90 8.00
N PHE A 134 2.79 -5.68 6.95
CA PHE A 134 1.70 -6.34 6.23
C PHE A 134 1.99 -7.83 6.09
N ASP A 135 0.93 -8.63 6.13
CA ASP A 135 0.97 -10.10 6.11
C ASP A 135 0.58 -10.67 4.73
N GLU A 136 0.46 -11.99 4.63
CA GLU A 136 0.14 -12.67 3.36
C GLU A 136 -1.19 -12.25 2.73
N ARG A 137 -2.10 -11.64 3.50
CA ARG A 137 -3.43 -11.23 3.04
C ARG A 137 -3.42 -9.90 2.29
N ALA A 138 -2.31 -9.17 2.31
CA ALA A 138 -2.17 -7.91 1.58
C ALA A 138 -1.47 -8.11 0.24
N SER A 139 -1.93 -7.43 -0.82
CA SER A 139 -1.20 -7.36 -2.10
C SER A 139 -0.14 -6.28 -2.04
N ALA A 140 1.11 -6.63 -2.38
CA ALA A 140 2.20 -5.67 -2.50
C ALA A 140 1.98 -4.72 -3.69
N VAL A 141 1.30 -5.18 -4.75
CA VAL A 141 0.95 -4.35 -5.92
C VAL A 141 -0.11 -3.32 -5.53
N ASP A 142 -1.16 -3.75 -4.83
CA ASP A 142 -2.22 -2.86 -4.33
C ASP A 142 -1.67 -1.82 -3.33
N LEU A 143 -0.86 -2.28 -2.38
CA LEU A 143 -0.23 -1.39 -1.40
C LEU A 143 0.68 -0.35 -2.07
N THR A 144 1.42 -0.76 -3.12
CA THR A 144 2.25 0.15 -3.91
C THR A 144 1.41 1.17 -4.68
N LYS A 145 0.28 0.74 -5.26
CA LYS A 145 -0.69 1.63 -5.91
C LYS A 145 -1.21 2.66 -4.93
N TYR A 146 -1.67 2.23 -3.75
CA TYR A 146 -2.16 3.11 -2.69
C TYR A 146 -1.16 4.22 -2.31
N PHE A 147 0.12 3.87 -2.10
CA PHE A 147 1.13 4.90 -1.81
C PHE A 147 1.47 5.78 -3.00
N SER A 148 1.37 5.25 -4.21
CA SER A 148 1.57 6.03 -5.44
C SER A 148 0.44 7.04 -5.66
N GLU A 149 -0.81 6.66 -5.39
CA GLU A 149 -1.99 7.54 -5.39
C GLU A 149 -1.83 8.64 -4.35
N PHE A 150 -1.46 8.30 -3.11
CA PHE A 150 -1.14 9.32 -2.10
C PHE A 150 -0.08 10.31 -2.59
N CYS A 151 0.98 9.84 -3.24
CA CYS A 151 2.03 10.72 -3.75
C CYS A 151 1.55 11.61 -4.91
N GLU A 152 0.62 11.12 -5.72
CA GLU A 152 -0.01 11.90 -6.78
C GLU A 152 -0.92 12.99 -6.20
N ASP A 153 -1.82 12.62 -5.29
CA ASP A 153 -2.76 13.53 -4.63
C ASP A 153 -2.04 14.64 -3.85
N GLU A 154 -0.95 14.28 -3.15
CA GLU A 154 -0.15 15.22 -2.36
C GLU A 154 0.89 15.99 -3.21
N SER A 155 0.89 15.79 -4.52
CA SER A 155 1.71 16.58 -5.43
C SER A 155 1.22 18.02 -5.52
N CYS A 156 2.07 18.98 -5.16
CA CYS A 156 1.70 20.41 -5.27
C CYS A 156 1.56 20.94 -6.71
N GLY A 157 1.75 20.09 -7.74
CA GLY A 157 1.60 20.45 -9.16
C GLY A 157 2.69 21.34 -9.77
N ARG A 158 3.67 21.83 -8.97
CA ARG A 158 4.65 22.83 -9.42
C ARG A 158 5.56 22.36 -10.56
N CYS A 159 6.12 21.17 -10.45
CA CYS A 159 7.07 20.63 -11.43
C CYS A 159 6.41 19.56 -12.27
N THR A 160 6.49 19.69 -13.59
CA THR A 160 5.94 18.76 -14.58
C THR A 160 6.50 17.34 -14.42
N THR A 161 7.77 17.20 -14.00
CA THR A 161 8.40 15.91 -13.72
C THR A 161 7.70 15.15 -12.60
N CYS A 162 7.42 15.81 -11.47
CA CYS A 162 6.67 15.21 -10.37
C CYS A 162 5.21 15.01 -10.73
N HIS A 163 4.53 16.06 -11.19
CA HIS A 163 3.08 16.04 -11.40
C HIS A 163 2.66 15.06 -12.51
N GLY A 164 3.33 15.13 -13.67
CA GLY A 164 3.08 14.18 -14.75
C GLY A 164 3.65 12.80 -14.43
N GLY A 165 4.81 12.72 -13.77
CA GLY A 165 5.45 11.44 -13.42
C GLY A 165 4.63 10.61 -12.44
N SER A 166 4.10 11.22 -11.38
CA SER A 166 3.26 10.54 -10.39
C SER A 166 1.95 10.04 -11.03
N GLN A 167 1.30 10.88 -11.85
CA GLN A 167 0.07 10.49 -12.54
C GLN A 167 0.29 9.30 -13.49
N ARG A 168 1.36 9.34 -14.31
CA ARG A 168 1.70 8.23 -15.21
C ARG A 168 2.04 6.94 -14.45
N LEU A 169 2.61 7.06 -13.25
CA LEU A 169 2.91 5.91 -12.40
C LEU A 169 1.64 5.24 -11.89
N VAL A 170 0.69 6.04 -11.38
CA VAL A 170 -0.62 5.57 -10.92
C VAL A 170 -1.38 4.89 -12.06
N GLU A 171 -1.47 5.52 -13.24
CA GLU A 171 -2.15 4.93 -14.41
C GLU A 171 -1.57 3.57 -14.83
N VAL A 172 -0.25 3.40 -14.73
CA VAL A 172 0.40 2.10 -15.01
C VAL A 172 -0.02 1.05 -13.98
N LEU A 173 0.03 1.39 -12.69
CA LEU A 173 -0.35 0.47 -11.61
C LEU A 173 -1.84 0.15 -11.65
N GLU A 174 -2.71 1.13 -11.90
CA GLU A 174 -4.14 0.93 -12.11
C GLU A 174 -4.40 -0.05 -13.24
N ARG A 175 -3.72 0.11 -14.38
CA ARG A 175 -3.88 -0.80 -15.51
C ARG A 175 -3.47 -2.24 -15.14
N ILE A 176 -2.37 -2.42 -14.41
CA ILE A 176 -1.93 -3.72 -13.92
C ILE A 176 -3.01 -4.33 -12.99
N MET A 177 -3.54 -3.54 -12.07
CA MET A 177 -4.60 -3.94 -11.13
C MET A 177 -5.94 -4.29 -11.79
N HIS A 178 -6.15 -3.89 -13.05
CA HIS A 178 -7.35 -4.22 -13.83
C HIS A 178 -7.15 -5.36 -14.83
N GLY A 179 -5.98 -6.00 -14.85
CA GLY A 179 -5.69 -7.14 -15.73
C GLY A 179 -5.29 -6.74 -17.15
N ASP A 180 -4.95 -5.48 -17.35
CA ASP A 180 -4.47 -4.91 -18.61
C ASP A 180 -2.97 -4.59 -18.58
N GLY A 181 -2.28 -5.07 -17.52
CA GLY A 181 -0.83 -4.95 -17.35
C GLY A 181 -0.05 -5.59 -18.49
N ARG A 182 1.13 -5.04 -18.78
CA ARG A 182 1.99 -5.48 -19.88
C ARG A 182 3.44 -5.54 -19.43
N LEU A 183 4.25 -6.40 -20.04
CA LEU A 183 5.68 -6.48 -19.71
C LEU A 183 6.41 -5.15 -20.00
N GLU A 184 5.97 -4.38 -21.01
CA GLU A 184 6.53 -3.05 -21.30
C GLU A 184 6.25 -2.03 -20.18
N ASP A 185 5.36 -2.33 -19.25
CA ASP A 185 5.07 -1.46 -18.11
C ASP A 185 6.25 -1.38 -17.15
N LEU A 186 7.09 -2.42 -17.09
CA LEU A 186 8.33 -2.40 -16.32
C LEU A 186 9.33 -1.38 -16.88
N ASP A 187 9.45 -1.30 -18.20
CA ASP A 187 10.29 -0.30 -18.88
C ASP A 187 9.73 1.12 -18.66
N ARG A 188 8.40 1.27 -18.71
CA ARG A 188 7.72 2.54 -18.43
C ARG A 188 7.96 3.00 -16.99
N ILE A 189 7.80 2.09 -16.02
CA ILE A 189 8.10 2.35 -14.60
C ILE A 189 9.55 2.84 -14.46
N GLY A 190 10.52 2.17 -15.09
CA GLY A 190 11.92 2.59 -15.06
C GLY A 190 12.18 3.97 -15.68
N ALA A 191 11.46 4.32 -16.75
CA ALA A 191 11.54 5.65 -17.37
C ALA A 191 10.88 6.75 -16.51
N ILE A 192 9.76 6.44 -15.87
CA ILE A 192 9.04 7.34 -14.95
C ILE A 192 9.90 7.61 -13.71
N ASP A 193 10.51 6.58 -13.12
CA ASP A 193 11.43 6.73 -11.99
C ASP A 193 12.55 7.73 -12.31
N LYS A 194 13.27 7.52 -13.42
CA LYS A 194 14.33 8.45 -13.88
C LYS A 194 13.81 9.88 -14.07
N THR A 195 12.58 10.04 -14.51
CA THR A 195 11.93 11.35 -14.68
C THR A 195 11.65 12.01 -13.33
N LEU A 196 11.10 11.26 -12.38
CA LEU A 196 10.77 11.69 -11.02
C LEU A 196 12.00 12.17 -10.24
N GLN A 197 13.17 11.59 -10.49
CA GLN A 197 14.44 12.06 -9.90
C GLN A 197 14.77 13.53 -10.24
N ASN A 198 14.17 14.10 -11.29
CA ASN A 198 14.34 15.51 -11.67
C ASN A 198 13.27 16.43 -11.05
N ALA A 199 12.50 15.96 -10.07
CA ALA A 199 11.56 16.80 -9.34
C ALA A 199 12.27 17.85 -8.48
N ASN A 200 11.60 19.00 -8.28
CA ASN A 200 12.17 20.13 -7.53
C ASN A 200 12.35 19.85 -6.02
N CYS A 201 11.47 19.03 -5.44
CA CYS A 201 11.52 18.68 -4.02
C CYS A 201 11.64 17.18 -3.82
N LEU A 202 11.99 16.78 -2.59
CA LEU A 202 12.18 15.39 -2.21
C LEU A 202 10.90 14.56 -2.33
N HIS A 203 9.71 15.17 -2.22
CA HIS A 203 8.43 14.48 -2.46
C HIS A 203 8.45 13.76 -3.81
N GLY A 204 8.65 14.51 -4.90
CA GLY A 204 8.67 13.93 -6.24
C GLY A 204 9.85 13.00 -6.48
N GLN A 205 11.01 13.27 -5.87
CA GLN A 205 12.18 12.40 -6.02
C GLN A 205 12.00 11.05 -5.31
N PHE A 206 11.22 11.02 -4.23
CA PHE A 206 10.97 9.82 -3.41
C PHE A 206 9.65 9.11 -3.76
N THR A 207 8.77 9.72 -4.56
CA THR A 207 7.58 9.06 -5.12
C THR A 207 7.84 7.65 -5.70
N PRO A 208 8.95 7.37 -6.44
CA PRO A 208 9.14 6.04 -7.01
C PRO A 208 9.59 4.97 -5.99
N TYR A 209 9.79 5.29 -4.71
CA TYR A 209 10.42 4.36 -3.75
C TYR A 209 9.55 3.14 -3.47
N ALA A 210 8.22 3.29 -3.35
CA ALA A 210 7.30 2.16 -3.20
C ALA A 210 7.40 1.20 -4.39
N VAL A 211 7.40 1.75 -5.61
CA VAL A 211 7.49 0.96 -6.85
C VAL A 211 8.87 0.32 -7.02
N ARG A 212 9.96 0.97 -6.59
CA ARG A 212 11.28 0.33 -6.53
C ARG A 212 11.26 -0.88 -5.60
N GLY A 213 10.64 -0.76 -4.43
CA GLY A 213 10.46 -1.86 -3.50
C GLY A 213 9.66 -3.01 -4.12
N LEU A 214 8.56 -2.69 -4.80
CA LEU A 214 7.75 -3.66 -5.54
C LEU A 214 8.59 -4.42 -6.59
N VAL A 215 9.29 -3.69 -7.47
CA VAL A 215 10.09 -4.28 -8.55
C VAL A 215 11.29 -5.08 -8.03
N ASN A 216 11.92 -4.65 -6.93
CA ASN A 216 13.12 -5.30 -6.42
C ASN A 216 12.84 -6.49 -5.50
N TYR A 217 11.74 -6.44 -4.72
CA TYR A 217 11.50 -7.40 -3.64
C TYR A 217 10.22 -8.21 -3.79
N PHE A 218 9.25 -7.70 -4.55
CA PHE A 218 7.95 -8.35 -4.77
C PHE A 218 7.72 -8.58 -6.26
N ARG A 219 8.79 -8.82 -7.00
CA ARG A 219 8.78 -8.97 -8.46
C ARG A 219 7.89 -10.12 -8.93
N GLU A 220 7.94 -11.24 -8.22
CA GLU A 220 7.12 -12.42 -8.50
C GLU A 220 5.62 -12.10 -8.42
N GLU A 221 5.21 -11.33 -7.41
CA GLU A 221 3.83 -10.91 -7.24
C GLU A 221 3.40 -9.94 -8.36
N LEU A 222 4.28 -9.01 -8.75
CA LEU A 222 4.05 -8.12 -9.89
C LEU A 222 3.95 -8.88 -11.22
N ASP A 223 4.86 -9.83 -11.48
CA ASP A 223 4.83 -10.66 -12.69
C ASP A 223 3.54 -11.51 -12.71
N THR A 224 3.09 -12.03 -11.56
CA THR A 224 1.80 -12.75 -11.45
C THR A 224 0.61 -11.86 -11.86
N HIS A 225 0.60 -10.59 -11.46
CA HIS A 225 -0.46 -9.65 -11.88
C HIS A 225 -0.43 -9.39 -13.39
N ILE A 226 0.75 -9.33 -14.01
CA ILE A 226 0.91 -9.03 -15.43
C ILE A 226 0.62 -10.27 -16.29
N ASP A 227 1.27 -11.39 -16.00
CA ASP A 227 1.27 -12.58 -16.84
C ASP A 227 0.05 -13.48 -16.59
N GLU A 228 -0.31 -13.68 -15.32
CA GLU A 228 -1.41 -14.57 -14.94
C GLU A 228 -2.73 -13.82 -14.70
N LYS A 229 -2.69 -12.48 -14.66
CA LYS A 229 -3.85 -11.63 -14.32
C LYS A 229 -4.51 -12.05 -13.01
N ARG A 230 -3.68 -12.40 -12.03
CA ARG A 230 -4.08 -12.88 -10.72
C ARG A 230 -3.46 -12.02 -9.62
N ASP A 231 -4.24 -11.76 -8.59
CA ASP A 231 -3.73 -11.26 -7.32
C ASP A 231 -3.73 -12.39 -6.28
N PRO A 232 -2.56 -12.89 -5.83
CA PRO A 232 -2.49 -13.92 -4.80
C PRO A 232 -3.23 -13.57 -3.50
N ALA A 233 -3.30 -12.28 -3.15
CA ALA A 233 -4.02 -11.81 -1.96
C ALA A 233 -5.53 -11.62 -2.20
N ARG A 234 -5.96 -11.66 -3.46
CA ARG A 234 -7.36 -11.45 -3.91
C ARG A 234 -8.00 -10.15 -3.41
N VAL A 235 -7.22 -9.08 -3.31
CA VAL A 235 -7.70 -7.75 -2.95
C VAL A 235 -7.89 -6.84 -4.16
N ALA A 236 -7.21 -7.13 -5.28
CA ALA A 236 -7.34 -6.38 -6.53
C ALA A 236 -8.75 -6.55 -7.16
N PRO A 237 -9.61 -5.49 -7.19
CA PRO A 237 -10.99 -5.63 -7.66
C PRO A 237 -11.09 -6.01 -9.13
N GLY A 238 -10.18 -5.49 -9.95
CA GLY A 238 -10.17 -5.77 -11.39
C GLY A 238 -9.74 -7.20 -11.76
N LEU A 239 -9.02 -7.88 -10.86
CA LEU A 239 -8.52 -9.25 -11.04
C LEU A 239 -9.37 -10.31 -10.32
N THR A 240 -10.33 -9.89 -9.50
CA THR A 240 -11.15 -10.80 -8.69
C THR A 240 -12.63 -10.64 -8.97
N ARG A 241 -13.41 -11.67 -8.67
CA ARG A 241 -14.87 -11.67 -8.74
C ARG A 241 -15.46 -12.35 -7.52
N TYR A 242 -16.62 -11.88 -7.09
CA TYR A 242 -17.31 -12.42 -5.92
C TYR A 242 -18.42 -13.33 -6.39
N LEU A 243 -18.54 -14.52 -5.81
CA LEU A 243 -19.50 -15.54 -6.20
C LEU A 243 -20.29 -16.01 -5.00
N ILE A 244 -21.53 -16.43 -5.24
CA ILE A 244 -22.34 -17.13 -4.26
C ILE A 244 -21.88 -18.60 -4.24
N ALA A 245 -21.31 -19.03 -3.12
CA ALA A 245 -20.85 -20.40 -2.90
C ALA A 245 -21.92 -21.27 -2.21
N ASP A 246 -22.67 -20.70 -1.28
CA ASP A 246 -23.80 -21.36 -0.60
C ASP A 246 -25.05 -20.48 -0.66
N PRO A 247 -25.93 -20.68 -1.66
CA PRO A 247 -27.15 -19.88 -1.80
C PRO A 247 -28.21 -20.18 -0.73
N SER A 248 -28.00 -21.18 0.12
CA SER A 248 -28.90 -21.52 1.21
C SER A 248 -28.61 -20.77 2.51
N ASP A 249 -27.48 -20.06 2.60
CA ASP A 249 -27.10 -19.30 3.79
C ASP A 249 -28.09 -18.14 4.04
N PRO A 250 -28.81 -18.12 5.18
CA PRO A 250 -29.79 -17.07 5.47
C PRO A 250 -29.16 -15.68 5.62
N ARG A 251 -27.84 -15.58 5.85
CA ARG A 251 -27.10 -14.31 5.98
C ARG A 251 -26.98 -13.56 4.66
N LEU A 252 -27.27 -14.19 3.52
CA LEU A 252 -27.29 -13.51 2.22
C LEU A 252 -28.33 -12.38 2.15
N GLU A 253 -29.45 -12.49 2.87
CA GLU A 253 -30.45 -11.42 2.97
C GLU A 253 -29.88 -10.17 3.66
N GLU A 254 -29.16 -10.37 4.76
CA GLU A 254 -28.49 -9.28 5.49
C GLU A 254 -27.36 -8.69 4.66
N ALA A 255 -26.55 -9.53 4.00
CA ALA A 255 -25.49 -9.10 3.10
C ALA A 255 -26.03 -8.25 1.94
N ALA A 256 -27.19 -8.63 1.38
CA ALA A 256 -27.87 -7.88 0.33
C ALA A 256 -28.40 -6.52 0.84
N ALA A 257 -28.99 -6.50 2.03
CA ALA A 257 -29.50 -5.28 2.65
C ALA A 257 -28.39 -4.27 2.99
N LEU A 258 -27.20 -4.75 3.37
CA LEU A 258 -26.05 -3.92 3.70
C LEU A 258 -25.20 -3.52 2.49
N CYS A 259 -25.44 -4.12 1.32
CA CYS A 259 -24.67 -3.83 0.12
C CYS A 259 -24.89 -2.38 -0.37
N PRO A 260 -23.86 -1.51 -0.38
CA PRO A 260 -24.03 -0.09 -0.72
C PRO A 260 -24.43 0.14 -2.18
N THR A 261 -24.12 -0.80 -3.07
CA THR A 261 -24.45 -0.71 -4.49
C THR A 261 -25.60 -1.61 -4.91
N ALA A 262 -26.20 -2.36 -3.98
CA ALA A 262 -27.22 -3.38 -4.24
C ALA A 262 -26.82 -4.33 -5.39
N CYS A 263 -25.55 -4.74 -5.44
CA CYS A 263 -25.04 -5.66 -6.47
C CYS A 263 -25.37 -7.13 -6.16
N ILE A 264 -25.51 -7.49 -4.88
CA ILE A 264 -26.02 -8.80 -4.45
C ILE A 264 -27.53 -8.74 -4.33
N ALA A 265 -28.23 -9.59 -5.07
CA ALA A 265 -29.68 -9.60 -5.11
C ALA A 265 -30.21 -11.00 -5.40
N ARG A 266 -31.49 -11.21 -5.09
CA ARG A 266 -32.19 -12.38 -5.60
C ARG A 266 -32.34 -12.26 -7.12
N ALA A 267 -32.02 -13.33 -7.85
CA ALA A 267 -32.27 -13.40 -9.27
C ALA A 267 -33.75 -13.18 -9.54
N PRO A 268 -34.12 -12.34 -10.52
CA PRO A 268 -35.52 -12.21 -10.91
C PRO A 268 -36.03 -13.58 -11.36
N VAL A 269 -37.19 -14.00 -10.81
CA VAL A 269 -37.94 -15.12 -11.36
C VAL A 269 -38.30 -14.72 -12.78
N GLU A 270 -37.83 -15.47 -13.79
CA GLU A 270 -38.26 -15.26 -15.18
C GLU A 270 -39.78 -15.34 -15.23
N THR A 271 -40.43 -14.19 -15.39
CA THR A 271 -41.79 -14.14 -15.92
C THR A 271 -41.65 -14.11 -17.42
N ASP A 272 -42.14 -15.14 -18.10
CA ASP A 272 -42.26 -15.24 -19.55
C ASP A 272 -42.84 -13.93 -20.13
N ASP A 273 -42.01 -13.05 -20.69
CA ASP A 273 -42.42 -11.99 -21.63
C ASP A 273 -41.17 -11.44 -22.38
N ASP A 274 -40.99 -11.96 -23.59
CA ASP A 274 -40.24 -11.56 -24.82
C ASP A 274 -38.84 -10.85 -24.78
N PRO A 275 -37.92 -11.20 -25.71
CA PRO A 275 -36.56 -10.65 -25.76
C PRO A 275 -36.43 -9.42 -26.66
N GLU A 276 -35.71 -8.40 -26.21
CA GLU A 276 -35.02 -7.45 -27.11
C GLU A 276 -33.51 -7.55 -26.91
N GLU A 277 -32.82 -7.82 -28.02
CA GLU A 277 -31.37 -7.98 -28.14
C GLU A 277 -30.64 -6.66 -27.87
N GLY A 278 -29.68 -6.70 -26.95
CA GLY A 278 -28.66 -5.67 -26.77
C GLY A 278 -27.28 -6.34 -26.68
N GLU A 279 -26.48 -6.20 -27.75
CA GLU A 279 -25.07 -6.55 -27.78
C GLU A 279 -24.29 -5.58 -26.88
N ASP A 280 -23.68 -6.09 -25.81
CA ASP A 280 -22.36 -5.66 -25.34
C ASP A 280 -21.81 -6.70 -24.35
N GLY A 281 -20.68 -7.31 -24.71
CA GLY A 281 -20.03 -8.36 -23.93
C GLY A 281 -19.45 -7.83 -22.62
N GLY A 282 -20.09 -8.15 -21.50
CA GLY A 282 -19.59 -7.86 -20.16
C GLY A 282 -20.10 -8.86 -19.13
N GLY A 283 -19.24 -9.80 -18.72
CA GLY A 283 -19.31 -10.61 -17.49
C GLY A 283 -20.68 -11.17 -17.09
N GLN A 284 -21.00 -12.39 -17.52
CA GLN A 284 -22.18 -13.13 -17.08
C GLN A 284 -22.30 -13.16 -15.55
N ALA A 285 -23.46 -12.71 -15.05
CA ALA A 285 -23.86 -12.90 -13.66
C ALA A 285 -23.76 -14.39 -13.30
N ALA A 286 -22.96 -14.72 -12.30
CA ALA A 286 -22.85 -16.08 -11.80
C ALA A 286 -24.05 -16.37 -10.88
N ALA A 287 -25.13 -16.86 -11.46
CA ALA A 287 -26.30 -17.31 -10.71
C ALA A 287 -26.02 -18.72 -10.14
N LEU A 288 -26.14 -18.87 -8.82
CA LEU A 288 -26.19 -20.17 -8.15
C LEU A 288 -27.44 -20.14 -7.26
N GLY A 289 -28.50 -20.86 -7.64
CA GLY A 289 -29.81 -20.75 -6.96
C GLY A 289 -30.50 -19.41 -7.23
N ASP A 290 -31.28 -18.93 -6.25
CA ASP A 290 -32.04 -17.67 -6.34
C ASP A 290 -31.17 -16.42 -6.16
N TRP A 291 -29.84 -16.50 -6.10
CA TRP A 291 -28.95 -15.37 -5.80
C TRP A 291 -27.96 -15.07 -6.93
N LEU A 292 -27.68 -13.79 -7.14
CA LEU A 292 -26.64 -13.31 -8.06
C LEU A 292 -25.86 -12.15 -7.45
N ILE A 293 -24.61 -11.99 -7.92
CA ILE A 293 -23.80 -10.80 -7.69
C ILE A 293 -23.51 -10.16 -9.06
N ASP A 294 -24.08 -8.97 -9.27
CA ASP A 294 -23.80 -8.09 -10.40
C ASP A 294 -22.35 -7.59 -10.30
N GLN A 295 -21.46 -8.20 -11.08
CA GLN A 295 -20.02 -7.89 -11.04
C GLN A 295 -19.73 -6.44 -11.43
N PRO A 296 -20.31 -5.88 -12.51
CA PRO A 296 -20.15 -4.45 -12.84
C PRO A 296 -20.53 -3.48 -11.73
N ARG A 297 -21.53 -3.80 -10.90
CA ARG A 297 -21.95 -2.96 -9.76
C ARG A 297 -21.18 -3.24 -8.47
N CYS A 298 -20.41 -4.31 -8.41
CA CYS A 298 -19.63 -4.66 -7.23
C CYS A 298 -18.43 -3.71 -7.09
N ILE A 299 -18.26 -3.13 -5.90
CA ILE A 299 -17.11 -2.27 -5.54
C ILE A 299 -16.12 -2.97 -4.61
N HIS A 300 -16.27 -4.28 -4.42
CA HIS A 300 -15.39 -5.13 -3.59
C HIS A 300 -15.16 -4.59 -2.18
N CYS A 301 -16.20 -4.01 -1.56
CA CYS A 301 -16.16 -3.46 -0.20
C CYS A 301 -16.12 -4.52 0.92
N ASP A 302 -16.07 -5.81 0.57
CA ASP A 302 -16.05 -6.96 1.49
C ASP A 302 -17.23 -7.13 2.49
N VAL A 303 -18.16 -6.17 2.59
CA VAL A 303 -19.32 -6.24 3.52
C VAL A 303 -20.06 -7.57 3.43
N CYS A 304 -20.34 -8.06 2.21
CA CYS A 304 -21.03 -9.33 2.03
C CYS A 304 -20.20 -10.54 2.52
N ARG A 305 -18.87 -10.49 2.40
CA ARG A 305 -17.96 -11.53 2.89
C ARG A 305 -17.84 -11.51 4.41
N GLU A 306 -17.86 -10.34 5.03
CA GLU A 306 -17.85 -10.21 6.48
C GLU A 306 -19.15 -10.75 7.11
N VAL A 307 -20.30 -10.47 6.46
CA VAL A 307 -21.62 -10.89 6.94
C VAL A 307 -21.86 -12.38 6.68
N ALA A 308 -21.53 -12.87 5.48
CA ALA A 308 -21.78 -14.24 5.03
C ALA A 308 -20.50 -14.93 4.49
N PRO A 309 -19.49 -15.18 5.34
CA PRO A 309 -18.17 -15.63 4.92
C PRO A 309 -18.15 -17.01 4.24
N GLU A 310 -19.08 -17.89 4.60
CA GLU A 310 -19.20 -19.22 3.99
C GLU A 310 -20.00 -19.18 2.67
N ALA A 311 -20.82 -18.14 2.49
CA ALA A 311 -21.70 -18.01 1.34
C ALA A 311 -21.07 -17.20 0.20
N ILE A 312 -20.07 -16.37 0.49
CA ILE A 312 -19.37 -15.52 -0.48
C ILE A 312 -17.96 -16.05 -0.72
N ARG A 313 -17.67 -16.44 -1.96
CA ARG A 313 -16.33 -16.85 -2.40
C ARG A 313 -15.73 -15.80 -3.32
N VAL A 314 -14.47 -15.43 -3.08
CA VAL A 314 -13.68 -14.60 -3.99
C VAL A 314 -12.81 -15.49 -4.86
N GLU A 315 -12.94 -15.34 -6.18
CA GLU A 315 -12.16 -16.07 -7.18
C GLU A 315 -11.38 -15.13 -8.09
N ASP A 316 -10.36 -15.68 -8.74
CA ASP A 316 -9.64 -15.00 -9.81
C ASP A 316 -10.55 -14.84 -11.03
N ARG A 317 -10.70 -13.62 -11.51
CA ARG A 317 -11.60 -13.26 -12.61
C ARG A 317 -11.21 -13.93 -13.92
N PHE A 318 -9.90 -14.05 -14.18
CA PHE A 318 -9.35 -14.49 -15.46
C PHE A 318 -8.98 -15.97 -15.50
N LEU A 319 -8.97 -16.67 -14.36
CA LEU A 319 -8.83 -18.12 -14.34
C LEU A 319 -10.17 -18.75 -14.70
N THR A 320 -10.35 -19.09 -15.97
CA THR A 320 -11.32 -20.12 -16.35
C THR A 320 -10.93 -21.40 -15.63
N THR A 321 -11.84 -21.96 -14.83
CA THR A 321 -11.76 -23.35 -14.35
C THR A 321 -11.47 -24.24 -15.56
N LEU A 322 -10.22 -24.65 -15.73
CA LEU A 322 -9.91 -25.84 -16.50
C LEU A 322 -10.66 -26.96 -15.80
N SER A 323 -11.66 -27.48 -16.51
CA SER A 323 -12.54 -28.53 -16.10
C SER A 323 -11.78 -29.62 -15.34
N VAL A 324 -12.34 -30.01 -14.21
CA VAL A 324 -12.14 -31.34 -13.65
C VAL A 324 -12.23 -32.35 -14.80
N VAL A 325 -11.12 -33.04 -15.09
CA VAL A 325 -11.07 -34.26 -15.90
C VAL A 325 -10.49 -35.36 -15.03
#